data_AF-Q120W3-F1
#
_entry.id   AF-Q120W3-F1
#
_cell.length_a   1.000
_cell.length_b   1.000
_cell.length_c   1.000
_cell.angle_alpha   90.00
_cell.angle_beta   90.00
_cell.angle_gamma   90.00
#
_symmetry.space_group_name_H-M   'P 1'
#
loop_
_entity.id
_entity.type
_entity.pdbx_description
1 polymer ?
#
loop_
_entity_poly.entity_id
_entity_poly.type
_entity_poly.pdbx_seq_one_letter_code
_entity_poly.pdbx_strand_id
1 'polypeptide(L)'
;MGIKVHGVVMTLKKTNFEMALMASHGAERPFEKRTFGRFTAKGVMDTDEHFAFEAGRYAYVGSPLALQIWVSDGKADDVWWEPYLSLTVNYRPNDCGRGEIIVKTHAENAHMREAMLGLGYFVDTGRRITLDFVQLEIWSLTAKFEEAFDVAHPASEFA
;
A
#
# COMPACT_ATOMS: atom_id res chain seq x y z
N MET A 1 51.39 20.93 35.84
CA MET A 1 51.62 20.16 34.60
C MET A 1 50.70 18.95 34.63
N GLY A 2 49.86 18.79 33.61
CA GLY A 2 48.54 18.15 33.68
C GLY A 2 48.48 16.63 33.90
N ILE A 3 47.64 16.23 34.85
CA ILE A 3 46.51 15.26 34.79
C ILE A 3 46.65 14.04 33.84
N LYS A 4 46.73 12.84 34.46
CA LYS A 4 46.21 11.55 33.93
C LYS A 4 44.68 11.63 33.77
N VAL A 5 44.03 11.03 32.76
CA VAL A 5 43.44 9.66 32.77
C VAL A 5 42.52 9.40 31.54
N HIS A 6 42.40 8.11 31.18
CA HIS A 6 41.28 7.41 30.51
C HIS A 6 41.16 7.47 28.97
N GLY A 7 41.59 6.38 28.33
CA GLY A 7 41.03 5.94 27.06
C GLY A 7 39.62 5.40 27.28
N VAL A 8 38.62 6.13 26.83
CA VAL A 8 37.25 5.66 26.67
C VAL A 8 37.03 5.42 25.19
N VAL A 9 36.84 4.17 24.81
CA VAL A 9 36.29 3.81 23.50
C VAL A 9 34.86 4.37 23.47
N MET A 10 34.63 5.43 22.68
CA MET A 10 33.29 5.91 22.38
C MET A 10 32.60 4.92 21.46
N THR A 11 31.96 3.91 22.03
CA THR A 11 30.83 3.27 21.36
C THR A 11 29.71 4.30 21.37
N LEU A 12 29.55 5.04 20.27
CA LEU A 12 28.42 5.94 20.06
C LEU A 12 27.14 5.15 20.28
N LYS A 13 26.49 5.44 21.43
CA LYS A 13 25.19 4.88 21.80
C LYS A 13 24.24 5.14 20.65
N LYS A 14 23.70 4.06 20.06
CA LYS A 14 22.44 4.08 19.32
C LYS A 14 21.50 5.02 20.05
N THR A 15 21.20 6.13 19.39
CA THR A 15 20.64 7.33 19.97
C THR A 15 19.28 7.03 20.58
N ASN A 16 18.94 7.74 21.66
CA ASN A 16 17.66 7.65 22.38
C ASN A 16 16.41 7.76 21.48
N PHE A 17 16.56 8.16 20.22
CA PHE A 17 15.54 8.16 19.19
C PHE A 17 15.12 6.73 18.77
N GLU A 18 16.07 5.80 18.58
CA GLU A 18 15.74 4.39 18.28
C GLU A 18 15.01 3.74 19.45
N MET A 19 15.40 4.06 20.70
CA MET A 19 14.72 3.54 21.89
C MET A 19 13.35 4.18 22.14
N ALA A 20 13.17 5.46 21.82
CA ALA A 20 11.85 6.11 21.87
C ALA A 20 10.91 5.57 20.77
N LEU A 21 11.47 5.25 19.60
CA LEU A 21 10.74 4.60 18.50
C LEU A 21 10.37 3.15 18.87
N MET A 22 11.24 2.41 19.57
CA MET A 22 10.93 1.08 20.10
C MET A 22 9.93 1.11 21.26
N ALA A 23 9.95 2.15 22.10
CA ALA A 23 8.98 2.32 23.18
C ALA A 23 7.56 2.66 22.69
N SER A 24 7.40 3.17 21.45
CA SER A 24 6.08 3.37 20.83
C SER A 24 5.50 2.09 20.20
N HIS A 25 6.21 0.95 20.22
CA HIS A 25 5.76 -0.34 19.65
C HIS A 25 4.55 -0.97 20.37
N GLY A 26 3.99 -0.32 21.39
CA GLY A 26 2.70 -0.67 21.98
C GLY A 26 1.49 -0.05 21.27
N ALA A 27 1.69 0.92 20.38
CA ALA A 27 0.64 1.47 19.53
C ALA A 27 0.72 0.80 18.16
N GLU A 28 -0.26 -0.04 17.83
CA GLU A 28 -0.43 -0.57 16.46
C GLU A 28 -0.30 0.59 15.46
N ARG A 29 0.63 0.47 14.52
CA ARG A 29 0.90 1.54 13.57
C ARG A 29 -0.31 1.68 12.64
N PRO A 30 -0.86 2.89 12.45
CA PRO A 30 -2.06 3.10 11.61
C PRO A 30 -1.95 2.55 10.18
N PHE A 31 -0.73 2.35 9.70
CA PHE A 31 -0.39 1.75 8.42
C PHE A 31 -0.65 0.23 8.36
N GLU A 32 -0.33 -0.51 9.41
CA GLU A 32 -0.44 -1.98 9.40
C GLU A 32 -1.91 -2.44 9.43
N LYS A 33 -2.79 -1.70 10.13
CA LYS A 33 -4.22 -2.06 10.24
C LYS A 33 -4.98 -2.01 8.91
N ARG A 34 -4.51 -1.20 7.97
CA ARG A 34 -5.17 -0.97 6.67
C ARG A 34 -4.43 -1.62 5.52
N THR A 35 -3.39 -2.41 5.81
CA THR A 35 -2.66 -3.18 4.82
C THR A 35 -3.36 -4.52 4.57
N PHE A 36 -3.70 -4.78 3.30
CA PHE A 36 -4.41 -6.00 2.90
C PHE A 36 -3.47 -7.09 2.40
N GLY A 37 -2.30 -6.71 1.89
CA GLY A 37 -1.30 -7.65 1.42
C GLY A 37 0.06 -7.00 1.26
N ARG A 38 1.09 -7.82 1.46
CA ARG A 38 2.49 -7.52 1.15
C ARG A 38 2.93 -8.45 0.03
N PHE A 39 3.74 -7.96 -0.88
CA PHE A 39 4.23 -8.72 -2.03
C PHE A 39 5.57 -8.19 -2.52
N THR A 40 6.29 -9.02 -3.27
CA THR A 40 7.48 -8.60 -4.00
C THR A 40 7.14 -8.55 -5.47
N ALA A 41 7.51 -7.47 -6.14
CA ALA A 41 7.33 -7.30 -7.58
C ALA A 41 8.46 -6.45 -8.15
N LYS A 42 8.52 -6.34 -9.48
CA LYS A 42 9.41 -5.39 -10.14
C LYS A 42 8.90 -3.96 -9.93
N GLY A 43 9.77 -3.02 -9.55
CA GLY A 43 9.46 -1.59 -9.56
C GLY A 43 9.68 -0.94 -10.94
N VAL A 44 9.58 0.39 -11.02
CA VAL A 44 9.79 1.16 -12.28
C VAL A 44 11.19 0.92 -12.86
N MET A 45 12.19 0.70 -12.01
CA MET A 45 13.58 0.48 -12.41
C MET A 45 13.91 -1.00 -12.67
N ASP A 46 12.90 -1.88 -12.76
CA ASP A 46 13.03 -3.34 -12.94
C ASP A 46 13.82 -4.06 -11.81
N THR A 47 13.90 -3.41 -10.66
CA THR A 47 14.44 -3.95 -9.41
C THR A 47 13.34 -4.67 -8.63
N ASP A 48 13.71 -5.75 -7.93
CA ASP A 48 12.78 -6.39 -6.99
C ASP A 48 12.58 -5.48 -5.80
N GLU A 49 11.33 -5.09 -5.57
CA GLU A 49 10.91 -4.17 -4.52
C GLU A 49 9.84 -4.82 -3.65
N HIS A 50 9.79 -4.39 -2.39
CA HIS A 50 8.81 -4.87 -1.43
C HIS A 50 7.66 -3.88 -1.35
N PHE A 51 6.47 -4.36 -1.67
CA PHE A 51 5.26 -3.56 -1.73
C PHE A 51 4.24 -3.99 -0.67
N ALA A 52 3.43 -3.03 -0.28
CA ALA A 52 2.21 -3.24 0.47
C ALA A 52 1.07 -2.47 -0.21
N PHE A 53 -0.16 -2.96 -0.10
CA PHE A 53 -1.31 -2.18 -0.56
C PHE A 53 -2.31 -1.92 0.56
N GLU A 54 -2.79 -0.69 0.58
CA GLU A 54 -3.91 -0.22 1.37
C GLU A 54 -5.11 -0.01 0.47
N ALA A 55 -6.30 -0.30 0.99
CA ALA A 55 -7.56 0.00 0.33
C ALA A 55 -8.43 0.86 1.24
N GLY A 56 -9.01 1.92 0.68
CA GLY A 56 -9.98 2.78 1.36
C GLY A 56 -11.11 3.18 0.42
N ARG A 57 -12.09 3.95 0.91
CA ARG A 57 -13.17 4.52 0.08
C ARG A 57 -12.83 5.95 -0.33
N TYR A 58 -13.18 6.36 -1.55
CA TYR A 58 -13.16 7.77 -1.89
C TYR A 58 -14.21 8.55 -1.06
N ALA A 59 -13.88 9.80 -0.75
CA ALA A 59 -14.67 10.64 0.16
C ALA A 59 -16.02 11.12 -0.39
N TYR A 60 -16.25 11.07 -1.71
CA TYR A 60 -17.43 11.67 -2.33
C TYR A 60 -18.18 10.68 -3.25
N VAL A 61 -19.41 10.37 -2.81
CA VAL A 61 -20.55 9.77 -3.55
C VAL A 61 -20.29 8.45 -4.31
N GLY A 62 -20.63 7.35 -3.64
CA GLY A 62 -21.25 6.17 -4.26
C GLY A 62 -20.34 5.14 -4.94
N SER A 63 -19.03 5.37 -5.09
CA SER A 63 -18.10 4.42 -5.72
C SER A 63 -16.64 4.84 -5.42
N PRO A 64 -15.63 4.28 -6.11
CA PRO A 64 -15.06 2.94 -6.01
C PRO A 64 -13.90 2.94 -4.99
N LEU A 65 -13.18 1.83 -4.78
CA LEU A 65 -12.07 1.82 -3.80
C LEU A 65 -10.88 2.66 -4.26
N ALA A 66 -10.25 3.36 -3.32
CA ALA A 66 -8.93 3.96 -3.45
C ALA A 66 -7.87 2.92 -3.05
N LEU A 67 -7.06 2.46 -4.01
CA LEU A 67 -5.94 1.56 -3.73
C LEU A 67 -4.64 2.36 -3.71
N GLN A 68 -3.97 2.40 -2.57
CA GLN A 68 -2.65 3.01 -2.41
C GLN A 68 -1.60 1.91 -2.28
N ILE A 69 -0.59 1.95 -3.15
CA ILE A 69 0.59 1.09 -3.07
C ILE A 69 1.69 1.85 -2.32
N TRP A 70 2.39 1.10 -1.48
CA TRP A 70 3.50 1.56 -0.67
C TRP A 70 4.71 0.71 -0.98
N VAL A 71 5.90 1.29 -0.93
CA VAL A 71 7.17 0.61 -1.18
C VAL A 71 8.10 0.71 0.04
N SER A 72 8.97 -0.27 0.22
CA SER A 72 10.05 -0.25 1.20
C SER A 72 11.40 -0.48 0.50
N ASP A 73 12.39 0.35 0.84
CA ASP A 73 13.75 0.36 0.28
C ASP A 73 14.64 -0.81 0.73
N GLY A 74 14.21 -1.60 1.70
CA GLY A 74 15.13 -2.43 2.47
C GLY A 74 14.80 -3.91 2.51
N LYS A 75 13.63 -4.26 3.05
CA LYS A 75 13.20 -5.63 3.36
C LYS A 75 11.68 -5.70 3.52
N ALA A 76 11.09 -6.88 3.33
CA ALA A 76 9.66 -7.11 3.50
C ALA A 76 9.11 -6.82 4.91
N ASP A 77 9.98 -6.81 5.93
CA ASP A 77 9.67 -6.54 7.34
C ASP A 77 10.06 -5.13 7.79
N ASP A 78 10.38 -4.23 6.86
CA ASP A 78 10.74 -2.87 7.22
C ASP A 78 9.57 -2.12 7.83
N VAL A 79 9.94 -1.21 8.71
CA VAL A 79 9.08 -0.33 9.47
C VAL A 79 8.79 0.98 8.72
N TRP A 80 9.54 1.25 7.65
CA TRP A 80 9.42 2.44 6.82
C TRP A 80 8.84 2.09 5.46
N TRP A 81 7.70 2.73 5.17
CA TRP A 81 6.95 2.56 3.93
C TRP A 81 6.69 3.92 3.33
N GLU A 82 7.01 4.08 2.05
CA GLU A 82 6.83 5.32 1.30
C GLU A 82 5.67 5.18 0.30
N PRO A 83 4.86 6.23 0.09
CA PRO A 83 3.82 6.20 -0.94
C PRO A 83 4.46 5.99 -2.31
N TYR A 84 4.02 4.94 -3.02
CA TYR A 84 4.56 4.60 -4.33
C TYR A 84 3.62 5.07 -5.45
N LEU A 85 2.37 4.58 -5.47
CA LEU A 85 1.36 5.01 -6.45
C LEU A 85 -0.06 4.76 -5.93
N SER A 86 -1.02 5.56 -6.40
CA SER A 86 -2.45 5.26 -6.23
C SER A 86 -2.94 4.50 -7.46
N LEU A 87 -3.28 3.21 -7.32
CA LEU A 87 -3.51 2.29 -8.44
C LEU A 87 -4.92 2.40 -9.04
N THR A 88 -5.87 2.97 -8.32
CA THR A 88 -7.21 3.23 -8.82
C THR A 88 -7.43 4.71 -9.14
N VAL A 89 -8.42 4.97 -9.97
CA VAL A 89 -8.89 6.33 -10.26
C VAL A 89 -10.35 6.46 -9.87
N ASN A 90 -10.71 7.61 -9.31
CA ASN A 90 -12.11 7.95 -9.09
C ASN A 90 -12.71 8.46 -10.41
N TYR A 91 -13.27 7.54 -11.18
CA TYR A 91 -14.04 7.86 -12.39
C TYR A 91 -15.54 7.67 -12.13
N ARG A 92 -16.39 8.26 -12.99
CA ARG A 92 -17.83 8.38 -12.69
C ARG A 92 -18.48 7.01 -12.41
N PRO A 93 -19.44 6.92 -11.46
CA PRO A 93 -20.00 5.65 -10.99
C PRO A 93 -20.69 4.78 -12.06
N ASN A 94 -21.02 5.31 -13.23
CA ASN A 94 -21.76 4.57 -14.25
C ASN A 94 -20.87 3.61 -15.07
N ASP A 95 -19.54 3.72 -14.96
CA ASP A 95 -18.60 2.88 -15.74
C ASP A 95 -18.12 1.63 -14.98
N CYS A 96 -18.50 1.50 -13.70
CA CYS A 96 -18.20 0.33 -12.86
C CYS A 96 -19.47 -0.13 -12.12
N GLY A 97 -19.68 -1.44 -12.05
CA GLY A 97 -20.76 -2.04 -11.29
C GLY A 97 -20.43 -2.10 -9.79
N ARG A 98 -21.39 -2.57 -9.01
CA ARG A 98 -21.18 -2.85 -7.58
C ARG A 98 -20.10 -3.94 -7.43
N GLY A 99 -19.11 -3.69 -6.57
CA GLY A 99 -18.01 -4.63 -6.37
C GLY A 99 -16.96 -4.57 -7.48
N GLU A 100 -16.88 -3.46 -8.21
CA GLU A 100 -15.89 -3.26 -9.27
C GLU A 100 -15.11 -1.98 -9.06
N ILE A 101 -13.88 -1.97 -9.57
CA ILE A 101 -12.94 -0.85 -9.47
C ILE A 101 -12.29 -0.59 -10.81
N ILE A 102 -11.87 0.66 -11.00
CA ILE A 102 -11.19 1.12 -12.22
C ILE A 102 -9.70 1.30 -11.90
N VAL A 103 -8.86 0.60 -12.65
CA VAL A 103 -7.45 0.39 -12.32
C VAL A 103 -6.55 0.91 -13.44
N LYS A 104 -5.48 1.62 -13.06
CA LYS A 104 -4.50 2.20 -13.98
C LYS A 104 -3.21 1.38 -14.01
N THR A 105 -3.22 0.26 -14.72
CA THR A 105 -2.08 -0.65 -14.94
C THR A 105 -1.44 -0.49 -16.33
N HIS A 106 -1.48 0.72 -16.90
CA HIS A 106 -0.81 1.05 -18.17
C HIS A 106 0.50 1.82 -17.90
N ALA A 107 1.34 1.93 -18.93
CA ALA A 107 2.59 2.70 -18.91
C ALA A 107 3.46 2.39 -17.68
N GLU A 108 3.86 3.41 -16.90
CA GLU A 108 4.75 3.21 -15.75
C GLU A 108 4.17 2.28 -14.69
N ASN A 109 2.86 2.02 -14.67
CA ASN A 109 2.19 1.19 -13.67
C ASN A 109 1.99 -0.27 -14.10
N ALA A 110 2.39 -0.63 -15.32
CA ALA A 110 2.14 -1.96 -15.89
C ALA A 110 2.73 -3.10 -15.06
N HIS A 111 3.88 -2.86 -14.41
CA HIS A 111 4.58 -3.82 -13.58
C HIS A 111 3.77 -4.29 -12.34
N MET A 112 2.78 -3.51 -11.89
CA MET A 112 1.94 -3.85 -10.74
C MET A 112 0.84 -4.87 -11.06
N ARG A 113 0.50 -5.02 -12.34
CA ARG A 113 -0.72 -5.73 -12.76
C ARG A 113 -0.76 -7.18 -12.26
N GLU A 114 0.22 -7.97 -12.67
CA GLU A 114 0.25 -9.40 -12.36
C GLU A 114 0.43 -9.64 -10.85
N ALA A 115 1.24 -8.80 -10.19
CA ALA A 115 1.45 -8.90 -8.75
C ALA A 115 0.14 -8.69 -7.98
N MET A 116 -0.64 -7.66 -8.33
CA MET A 116 -1.91 -7.35 -7.66
C MET A 116 -2.98 -8.41 -7.92
N LEU A 117 -3.10 -8.91 -9.16
CA LEU A 117 -4.04 -10.00 -9.48
C LEU A 117 -3.63 -11.31 -8.80
N GLY A 118 -2.33 -11.60 -8.71
CA GLY A 118 -1.79 -12.80 -8.05
C GLY A 118 -2.12 -12.90 -6.56
N LEU A 119 -2.45 -11.78 -5.89
CA LEU A 119 -2.89 -11.79 -4.49
C LEU A 119 -4.28 -12.40 -4.28
N GLY A 120 -5.07 -12.55 -5.34
CA GLY A 120 -6.42 -13.13 -5.30
C GLY A 120 -7.49 -12.25 -4.67
N TYR A 121 -7.20 -10.97 -4.43
CA TYR A 121 -8.17 -9.97 -3.97
C TYR A 121 -9.01 -9.38 -5.12
N PHE A 122 -8.50 -9.49 -6.34
CA PHE A 122 -9.10 -8.90 -7.53
C PHE A 122 -9.10 -9.89 -8.69
N VAL A 123 -10.05 -9.72 -9.59
CA VAL A 123 -10.14 -10.49 -10.85
C VAL A 123 -10.30 -9.51 -11.99
N ASP A 124 -9.48 -9.65 -13.03
CA ASP A 124 -9.68 -8.89 -14.27
C ASP A 124 -10.97 -9.35 -14.96
N THR A 125 -11.88 -8.39 -15.22
CA THR A 125 -13.14 -8.67 -15.92
C THR A 125 -12.98 -8.80 -17.43
N GLY A 126 -11.83 -8.42 -17.97
CA GLY A 126 -11.57 -8.26 -19.40
C GLY A 126 -12.16 -6.98 -20.01
N ARG A 127 -12.97 -6.22 -19.26
CA ARG A 127 -13.51 -4.93 -19.72
C ARG A 127 -12.49 -3.81 -19.54
N ARG A 128 -12.53 -2.83 -20.45
CA ARG A 128 -11.63 -1.67 -20.47
C ARG A 128 -12.42 -0.39 -20.67
N ILE A 129 -11.94 0.69 -20.07
CA ILE A 129 -12.40 2.06 -20.36
C ILE A 129 -11.28 2.73 -21.15
N THR A 130 -11.59 3.16 -22.37
CA THR A 130 -10.66 3.96 -23.17
C THR A 130 -10.81 5.43 -22.81
N LEU A 131 -9.74 6.05 -22.33
CA LEU A 131 -9.66 7.49 -22.07
C LEU A 131 -8.48 8.05 -22.85
N ASP A 132 -8.76 8.83 -23.89
CA ASP A 132 -7.75 9.37 -24.80
C ASP A 132 -6.79 8.28 -25.31
N PHE A 133 -5.53 8.31 -24.84
CA PHE A 133 -4.46 7.38 -25.21
C PHE A 133 -4.22 6.27 -24.18
N VAL A 134 -5.12 6.15 -23.19
CA VAL A 134 -5.00 5.25 -22.04
C VAL A 134 -6.12 4.23 -22.03
N GLN A 135 -5.77 2.99 -21.66
CA GLN A 135 -6.73 1.92 -21.36
C GLN A 135 -6.72 1.67 -19.86
N LEU A 136 -7.87 1.89 -19.21
CA LEU A 136 -8.08 1.54 -17.82
C LEU A 136 -8.73 0.16 -17.73
N GLU A 137 -8.30 -0.64 -16.77
CA GLU A 137 -8.89 -1.95 -16.51
C GLU A 137 -10.06 -1.84 -15.54
N ILE A 138 -11.08 -2.68 -15.73
CA ILE A 138 -12.12 -2.88 -14.73
C ILE A 138 -11.86 -4.23 -14.05
N TRP A 139 -11.62 -4.20 -12.75
CA TRP A 139 -11.45 -5.40 -11.94
C TRP A 139 -12.64 -5.59 -11.01
N SER A 140 -13.05 -6.84 -10.78
CA SER A 140 -14.02 -7.21 -9.76
C SER A 140 -13.31 -7.53 -8.44
N LEU A 141 -13.94 -7.15 -7.33
CA LEU A 141 -13.53 -7.56 -5.99
C LEU A 141 -13.88 -9.02 -5.77
N THR A 142 -13.01 -9.78 -5.11
CA THR A 142 -13.32 -11.14 -4.67
C THR A 142 -13.95 -11.14 -3.29
N ALA A 143 -14.62 -12.24 -2.91
CA ALA A 143 -15.11 -12.43 -1.54
C ALA A 143 -13.99 -12.27 -0.50
N LYS A 144 -12.78 -12.76 -0.82
CA LYS A 144 -11.59 -12.59 0.02
C LYS A 144 -11.30 -11.12 0.31
N PHE A 145 -11.46 -10.25 -0.68
CA PHE A 145 -11.25 -8.81 -0.49
C PHE A 145 -12.37 -8.20 0.34
N GLU A 146 -13.64 -8.48 0.01
CA GLU A 146 -14.78 -7.93 0.73
C GLU A 146 -14.74 -8.28 2.22
N GLU A 147 -14.46 -9.54 2.55
CA GLU A 147 -14.28 -10.02 3.93
C GLU A 147 -13.14 -9.30 4.66
N ALA A 148 -11.98 -9.18 4.03
CA ALA A 148 -10.84 -8.46 4.60
C ALA A 148 -11.16 -6.96 4.78
N PHE A 149 -11.92 -6.38 3.86
CA PHE A 149 -12.25 -4.96 3.87
C PHE A 149 -13.22 -4.61 4.99
N ASP A 150 -14.24 -5.44 5.20
CA ASP A 150 -15.20 -5.26 6.29
C ASP A 150 -14.56 -5.43 7.67
N VAL A 151 -13.56 -6.32 7.80
CA VAL A 151 -12.76 -6.46 9.04
C VAL A 151 -11.92 -5.21 9.30
N ALA A 152 -11.28 -4.65 8.26
CA ALA A 152 -10.44 -3.47 8.37
C ALA A 152 -11.23 -2.15 8.52
N HIS A 153 -12.49 -2.11 8.09
CA HIS A 153 -13.34 -0.93 8.07
C HIS A 153 -14.75 -1.25 8.60
N PRO A 154 -14.89 -1.60 9.88
CA PRO A 154 -16.19 -1.95 10.45
C PRO A 154 -17.16 -0.77 10.34
N ALA A 155 -18.44 -1.07 10.11
CA ALA A 155 -19.47 -0.06 9.83
C ALA A 155 -19.59 1.06 10.90
N SER A 156 -19.12 0.82 12.12
CA SER A 156 -19.07 1.81 13.21
C SER A 156 -18.09 2.96 12.98
N GLU A 157 -17.11 2.82 12.09
CA GLU A 157 -16.14 3.89 11.76
C GLU A 157 -16.72 4.97 10.85
N PHE A 158 -17.97 4.79 10.39
CA PHE A 158 -18.66 5.70 9.47
C PHE A 158 -19.99 6.23 10.03
N ALA A 159 -20.27 5.99 11.31
CA ALA A 159 -21.50 6.43 12.00
C ALA A 159 -21.36 7.81 12.66
#